data_AF-A0A8H3AAD2-F1
#
_entry.id   AF-A0A8H3AAD2-F1
#
_cell.length_a   1.000
_cell.length_b   1.000
_cell.length_c   1.000
_cell.angle_alpha   90.00
_cell.angle_beta   90.00
_cell.angle_gamma   90.00
#
_symmetry.space_group_name_H-M   'P 1'
#
loop_
_entity.id
_entity.type
_entity.pdbx_description
1 polymer ?
#
loop_
_entity_poly.entity_id
_entity_poly.type
_entity_poly.pdbx_seq_one_letter_code
_entity_poly.pdbx_strand_id
1 'polypeptide(L)'
;VQNVTFSQIYADGFRSVRIPITFVNQFIAGAPSYTVNATWLSRINYVVDAALATGLYAVVNVHHDSWDWADMSGSKPDIDARKAKFEKLWQQLATVLKDKYLNQWFIAPNNYTSDKWTVQFHYYSPWDFTSNSWGKTFWGSDADKATVDSEFAQVRENFSVPILIGEYGTYSVGSAIEKAAGWAWYDHVVRTAIKYTMVPQWWDNGNDFYDRANAKWRDVTTKNIVIAAAAGKINTIPYNGNGTIWLKSGVTTPASIYLQYNGNGLKGIYTPSGTALIAGKDYTVVTSPLTGFTLTPSYISSLGSSSTLGEIGRVIVRSSSGADLEIDIRRYARPVISTGTINVSGSTSDYFINFSPNGAKLATVKAVGPSGEFVKDDWTVWLGEPQAGRINWGDYGVYENQLIIYSSLLSTIKNFGKPVTLTWEFWPRADTSNNATTVVTVT
;
A
#
# COMPACT_ATOMS: atom_id res chain seq x y z
N VAL A 1 9.72 11.65 16.46
CA VAL A 1 10.62 10.74 15.72
C VAL A 1 11.72 10.31 16.68
N GLN A 2 11.88 9.01 16.87
CA GLN A 2 13.05 8.48 17.58
C GLN A 2 14.20 8.44 16.57
N ASN A 3 15.43 8.80 16.96
CA ASN A 3 16.56 8.84 16.01
C ASN A 3 16.80 7.49 15.31
N VAL A 4 16.48 6.38 15.98
CA VAL A 4 16.53 5.02 15.43
C VAL A 4 15.70 4.84 14.15
N THR A 5 14.62 5.63 13.97
CA THR A 5 13.80 5.55 12.76
C THR A 5 14.61 5.91 11.53
N PHE A 6 15.35 7.03 11.52
CA PHE A 6 16.12 7.42 10.34
C PHE A 6 17.29 6.48 10.07
N SER A 7 18.01 6.05 11.12
CA SER A 7 19.10 5.09 10.97
C SER A 7 18.62 3.76 10.38
N GLN A 8 17.46 3.26 10.81
CA GLN A 8 16.88 2.04 10.24
C GLN A 8 16.47 2.24 8.77
N ILE A 9 15.80 3.34 8.45
CA ILE A 9 15.42 3.67 7.06
C ILE A 9 16.65 3.76 6.15
N TYR A 10 17.75 4.39 6.60
CA TYR A 10 18.99 4.43 5.83
C TYR A 10 19.63 3.04 5.67
N ALA A 11 19.68 2.25 6.75
CA ALA A 11 20.22 0.89 6.76
C ALA A 11 19.42 -0.05 5.84
N ASP A 12 18.11 0.17 5.72
CA ASP A 12 17.23 -0.56 4.80
C ASP A 12 17.46 -0.24 3.32
N GLY A 13 18.27 0.77 3.01
CA GLY A 13 18.69 1.10 1.65
C GLY A 13 18.07 2.37 1.08
N PHE A 14 17.18 3.05 1.83
CA PHE A 14 16.64 4.33 1.40
C PHE A 14 17.74 5.41 1.42
N ARG A 15 17.59 6.39 0.52
CA ARG A 15 18.56 7.49 0.37
C ARG A 15 17.93 8.87 0.54
N SER A 16 16.61 8.97 0.53
CA SER A 16 15.89 10.21 0.82
C SER A 16 14.67 9.93 1.68
N VAL A 17 14.22 10.97 2.39
CA VAL A 17 12.96 11.00 3.13
C VAL A 17 12.19 12.28 2.79
N ARG A 18 10.86 12.16 2.67
CA ARG A 18 9.96 13.30 2.61
C ARG A 18 9.32 13.49 3.97
N ILE A 19 9.39 14.70 4.50
CA ILE A 19 8.85 15.10 5.80
C ILE A 19 7.70 16.06 5.51
N PRO A 20 6.46 15.55 5.37
CA PRO A 20 5.29 16.41 5.18
C PRO A 20 4.97 17.18 6.47
N ILE A 21 4.77 18.50 6.37
CA ILE A 21 4.55 19.37 7.54
C ILE A 21 3.28 20.19 7.35
N THR A 22 2.40 20.17 8.34
CA THR A 22 1.15 20.93 8.36
C THR A 22 1.23 22.07 9.38
N PHE A 23 0.77 23.27 8.99
CA PHE A 23 0.87 24.49 9.81
C PHE A 23 -0.46 25.07 10.28
N VAL A 24 -1.60 24.51 9.85
CA VAL A 24 -2.98 24.96 10.17
C VAL A 24 -3.14 25.47 11.61
N ASN A 25 -2.74 24.65 12.60
CA ASN A 25 -2.89 24.95 14.04
C ASN A 25 -1.59 25.45 14.69
N GLN A 26 -0.63 25.95 13.90
CA GLN A 26 0.71 26.32 14.37
C GLN A 26 0.96 27.83 14.28
N PHE A 27 0.00 28.64 13.81
CA PHE A 27 0.09 30.09 13.84
C PHE A 27 -0.35 30.63 15.21
N ILE A 28 0.51 31.40 15.87
CA ILE A 28 0.25 32.02 17.18
C ILE A 28 -0.12 33.51 17.07
N ALA A 29 0.01 34.10 15.88
CA ALA A 29 -0.45 35.45 15.58
C ALA A 29 -1.08 35.48 14.18
N GLY A 30 -2.08 36.35 13.99
CA GLY A 30 -2.71 36.61 12.71
C GLY A 30 -1.91 37.54 11.81
N ALA A 31 -2.58 38.12 10.81
CA ALA A 31 -2.00 39.17 9.98
C ALA A 31 -1.52 40.36 10.84
N PRO A 32 -0.43 41.06 10.42
CA PRO A 32 0.36 40.83 9.22
C PRO A 32 1.55 39.89 9.41
N SER A 33 1.84 39.46 10.65
CA SER A 33 3.06 38.69 10.94
C SER A 33 2.92 37.20 10.63
N TYR A 34 1.72 36.63 10.83
CA TYR A 34 1.47 35.19 10.72
C TYR A 34 2.54 34.38 11.46
N THR A 35 2.86 34.78 12.69
CA THR A 35 3.94 34.17 13.48
C THR A 35 3.64 32.70 13.74
N VAL A 36 4.56 31.82 13.37
CA VAL A 36 4.48 30.38 13.62
C VAL A 36 5.06 30.07 15.00
N ASN A 37 4.48 29.09 15.69
CA ASN A 37 4.93 28.59 16.97
C ASN A 37 6.43 28.21 16.90
N ALA A 38 7.26 28.88 17.71
CA ALA A 38 8.70 28.67 17.71
C ALA A 38 9.10 27.25 18.15
N THR A 39 8.34 26.61 19.05
CA THR A 39 8.55 25.21 19.45
C THR A 39 8.32 24.27 18.27
N TRP A 40 7.32 24.55 17.43
CA TRP A 40 7.06 23.78 16.22
C TRP A 40 8.21 23.93 15.20
N LEU A 41 8.65 25.16 14.94
CA LEU A 41 9.79 25.41 14.06
C LEU A 41 11.08 24.74 14.55
N SER A 42 11.35 24.81 15.86
CA SER A 42 12.49 24.11 16.48
C SER A 42 12.39 22.60 16.31
N ARG A 43 11.18 22.03 16.45
CA ARG A 43 10.96 20.61 16.22
C ARG A 43 11.20 20.20 14.77
N ILE A 44 10.76 20.99 13.80
CA ILE A 44 11.04 20.76 12.37
C ILE A 44 12.55 20.72 12.13
N ASN A 45 13.26 21.74 12.62
CA ASN A 45 14.72 21.83 12.49
C ASN A 45 15.42 20.57 13.02
N TYR A 46 15.06 20.14 14.23
CA TYR A 46 15.60 18.93 14.85
C TYR A 46 15.36 17.67 14.01
N VAL A 47 14.15 17.50 13.47
CA VAL A 47 13.81 16.30 12.67
C VAL A 47 14.56 16.30 11.34
N VAL A 48 14.68 17.46 10.69
CA VAL A 48 15.47 17.62 9.46
C VAL A 48 16.95 17.35 9.74
N ASP A 49 17.50 17.85 10.84
CA ASP A 49 18.88 17.54 11.26
C ASP A 49 19.12 16.06 11.48
N ALA A 50 18.19 15.36 12.15
CA ALA A 50 18.32 13.93 12.38
C ALA A 50 18.35 13.12 11.06
N ALA A 51 17.55 13.50 10.07
CA ALA A 51 17.58 12.89 8.75
C ALA A 51 18.92 13.14 8.04
N LEU A 52 19.36 14.41 7.98
CA LEU A 52 20.60 14.81 7.31
C LEU A 52 21.85 14.21 7.98
N ALA A 53 21.88 14.15 9.31
CA ALA A 53 22.97 13.55 10.07
C ALA A 53 23.11 12.03 9.84
N THR A 54 22.05 11.37 9.40
CA THR A 54 22.07 9.96 8.99
C THR A 54 22.61 9.77 7.55
N GLY A 55 22.75 10.86 6.78
CA GLY A 55 23.16 10.81 5.37
C GLY A 55 21.98 10.66 4.39
N LEU A 56 20.75 10.91 4.85
CA LEU A 56 19.57 10.96 3.98
C LEU A 56 19.42 12.35 3.36
N TYR A 57 18.96 12.41 2.11
CA TYR A 57 18.37 13.64 1.56
C TYR A 57 16.99 13.88 2.19
N ALA A 58 16.64 15.13 2.48
CA ALA A 58 15.37 15.49 3.10
C ALA A 58 14.56 16.44 2.21
N VAL A 59 13.30 16.08 1.92
CA VAL A 59 12.32 16.95 1.25
C VAL A 59 11.32 17.43 2.30
N VAL A 60 11.17 18.74 2.47
CA VAL A 60 10.16 19.36 3.35
C VAL A 60 9.13 20.12 2.53
N ASN A 61 7.91 20.24 3.03
CA ASN A 61 6.85 20.99 2.35
C ASN A 61 5.89 21.67 3.34
N VAL A 62 4.85 22.28 2.78
CA VAL A 62 3.62 22.71 3.45
C VAL A 62 2.52 21.80 2.92
N HIS A 63 1.90 20.97 3.76
CA HIS A 63 1.21 19.74 3.32
C HIS A 63 -0.33 19.85 3.30
N HIS A 64 -0.98 19.66 4.45
CA HIS A 64 -2.46 19.66 4.54
C HIS A 64 -3.06 21.07 4.58
N ASP A 65 -2.22 22.10 4.66
CA ASP A 65 -2.62 23.49 4.50
C ASP A 65 -3.30 23.73 3.13
N SER A 66 -2.98 22.90 2.14
CA SER A 66 -3.47 22.97 0.75
C SER A 66 -4.99 22.87 0.59
N TRP A 67 -5.68 22.10 1.43
CA TRP A 67 -7.14 21.99 1.46
C TRP A 67 -7.77 22.68 2.69
N ASP A 68 -6.95 23.35 3.49
CA ASP A 68 -7.37 24.16 4.62
C ASP A 68 -7.30 25.63 4.20
N TRP A 69 -6.50 26.45 4.87
CA TRP A 69 -6.42 27.89 4.60
C TRP A 69 -5.83 28.26 3.24
N ALA A 70 -5.08 27.37 2.57
CA ALA A 70 -4.47 27.62 1.27
C ALA A 70 -5.29 27.09 0.07
N ASP A 71 -6.52 26.62 0.29
CA ASP A 71 -7.36 26.05 -0.77
C ASP A 71 -7.85 27.10 -1.78
N MET A 72 -7.22 27.16 -2.95
CA MET A 72 -7.53 28.10 -4.03
C MET A 72 -8.74 27.73 -4.88
N SER A 73 -9.44 26.61 -4.61
CA SER A 73 -10.52 26.10 -5.47
C SER A 73 -11.88 26.82 -5.33
N GLY A 74 -12.06 27.63 -4.28
CA GLY A 74 -13.30 28.37 -4.04
C GLY A 74 -13.62 29.44 -5.11
N SER A 75 -14.87 29.93 -5.14
CA SER A 75 -15.35 30.88 -6.18
C SER A 75 -14.80 32.30 -6.05
N LYS A 76 -14.31 32.70 -4.86
CA LYS A 76 -13.64 33.99 -4.59
C LYS A 76 -12.64 33.85 -3.42
N PRO A 77 -11.51 33.15 -3.61
CA PRO A 77 -10.49 33.07 -2.57
C PRO A 77 -9.91 34.46 -2.33
N ASP A 78 -9.66 34.82 -1.06
CA ASP A 78 -8.85 36.02 -0.75
C ASP A 78 -7.38 35.71 -1.09
N ILE A 79 -7.04 35.91 -2.36
CA ILE A 79 -5.74 35.56 -2.94
C ILE A 79 -4.63 36.33 -2.22
N ASP A 80 -4.85 37.61 -1.92
CA ASP A 80 -3.81 38.47 -1.36
C ASP A 80 -3.54 38.12 0.10
N ALA A 81 -4.57 37.87 0.91
CA ALA A 81 -4.38 37.41 2.29
C ALA A 81 -3.66 36.05 2.35
N ARG A 82 -3.98 35.13 1.43
CA ARG A 82 -3.34 33.82 1.38
C ARG A 82 -1.91 33.89 0.90
N LYS A 83 -1.61 34.71 -0.13
CA LYS A 83 -0.24 34.99 -0.56
C LYS A 83 0.59 35.58 0.58
N ALA A 84 0.06 36.56 1.30
CA ALA A 84 0.73 37.16 2.44
C ALA A 84 1.02 36.13 3.54
N LYS A 85 0.04 35.28 3.88
CA LYS A 85 0.22 34.19 4.85
C LYS A 85 1.26 33.17 4.39
N PHE A 86 1.23 32.78 3.12
CA PHE A 86 2.19 31.84 2.52
C PHE A 86 3.61 32.41 2.52
N GLU A 87 3.78 33.67 2.12
CA GLU A 87 5.07 34.36 2.14
C GLU A 87 5.66 34.42 3.55
N LYS A 88 4.86 34.80 4.55
CA LYS A 88 5.31 34.85 5.96
C LYS A 88 5.66 33.48 6.52
N LEU A 89 4.91 32.44 6.16
CA LEU A 89 5.24 31.06 6.54
C LEU A 89 6.60 30.65 5.95
N TRP A 90 6.80 30.84 4.66
CA TRP A 90 8.06 30.45 4.00
C TRP A 90 9.25 31.28 4.47
N GLN A 91 9.09 32.58 4.75
CA GLN A 91 10.16 33.40 5.34
C GLN A 91 10.64 32.82 6.69
N GLN A 92 9.71 32.44 7.57
CA GLN A 92 10.03 31.87 8.89
C GLN A 92 10.66 30.48 8.76
N LEU A 93 10.10 29.60 7.92
CA LEU A 93 10.62 28.25 7.71
C LEU A 93 12.02 28.28 7.08
N ALA A 94 12.21 29.11 6.04
CA ALA A 94 13.52 29.28 5.39
C ALA A 94 14.56 29.83 6.36
N THR A 95 14.18 30.75 7.25
CA THR A 95 15.10 31.30 8.27
C THR A 95 15.62 30.23 9.21
N VAL A 96 14.78 29.29 9.63
CA VAL A 96 15.17 28.18 10.51
C VAL A 96 16.00 27.11 9.78
N LEU A 97 15.75 26.90 8.49
CA LEU A 97 16.45 25.87 7.71
C LEU A 97 17.68 26.40 6.95
N LYS A 98 17.94 27.72 6.95
CA LYS A 98 18.99 28.36 6.12
C LYS A 98 20.39 27.74 6.22
N ASP A 99 20.74 27.22 7.39
CA ASP A 99 22.07 26.66 7.68
C ASP A 99 22.15 25.15 7.36
N LYS A 100 21.06 24.55 6.86
CA LYS A 100 21.05 23.19 6.32
C LYS A 100 21.65 23.18 4.91
N TYR A 101 21.80 21.99 4.32
CA TYR A 101 22.24 21.74 2.93
C TYR A 101 21.53 22.57 1.84
N LEU A 102 20.57 23.44 2.19
CA LEU A 102 20.13 24.57 1.37
C LEU A 102 21.31 25.39 0.83
N ASN A 103 22.43 25.55 1.57
CA ASN A 103 23.62 26.24 1.04
C ASN A 103 24.35 25.47 -0.09
N GLN A 104 24.33 24.14 -0.06
CA GLN A 104 24.87 23.31 -1.16
C GLN A 104 23.89 23.22 -2.33
N TRP A 105 22.59 23.40 -2.12
CA TRP A 105 21.61 23.40 -3.21
C TRP A 105 21.50 24.78 -3.90
N PHE A 106 22.20 25.79 -3.35
CA PHE A 106 22.56 27.03 -4.04
C PHE A 106 24.00 27.02 -4.59
N ILE A 107 24.78 25.94 -4.40
CA ILE A 107 26.08 25.71 -5.06
C ILE A 107 25.90 24.54 -6.03
N ALA A 108 25.76 24.84 -7.32
CA ALA A 108 25.54 23.84 -8.36
C ALA A 108 26.54 22.67 -8.26
N PRO A 109 26.10 21.40 -8.31
CA PRO A 109 26.99 20.29 -8.58
C PRO A 109 27.66 20.51 -9.93
N ASN A 110 28.97 20.27 -10.03
CA ASN A 110 29.67 20.36 -11.30
C ASN A 110 29.00 19.39 -12.29
N ASN A 111 28.55 19.92 -13.43
CA ASN A 111 27.82 19.28 -14.55
C ASN A 111 26.29 19.51 -14.63
N TYR A 112 25.67 20.26 -13.72
CA TYR A 112 24.28 20.72 -13.88
C TYR A 112 24.23 22.23 -14.12
N THR A 113 24.15 22.63 -15.39
CA THR A 113 24.27 24.04 -15.82
C THR A 113 22.99 24.88 -15.67
N SER A 114 21.95 24.38 -14.98
CA SER A 114 20.70 25.13 -14.75
C SER A 114 19.83 24.56 -13.60
N ASP A 115 20.23 24.70 -12.33
CA ASP A 115 19.40 24.19 -11.22
C ASP A 115 18.89 25.28 -10.31
N LYS A 116 17.56 25.26 -10.06
CA LYS A 116 16.96 25.39 -8.71
C LYS A 116 15.64 24.64 -8.54
N TRP A 117 14.97 24.19 -9.60
CA TRP A 117 13.59 23.69 -9.52
C TRP A 117 13.45 22.26 -10.04
N THR A 118 12.66 21.45 -9.33
CA THR A 118 12.26 20.09 -9.70
C THR A 118 10.77 20.09 -10.02
N VAL A 119 10.33 19.19 -10.89
CA VAL A 119 8.90 18.84 -11.00
C VAL A 119 8.61 17.75 -9.98
N GLN A 120 7.47 17.85 -9.30
CA GLN A 120 6.95 16.82 -8.42
C GLN A 120 5.53 16.45 -8.83
N PHE A 121 5.23 15.14 -8.87
CA PHE A 121 3.87 14.62 -8.97
C PHE A 121 3.69 13.43 -8.03
N HIS A 122 2.44 13.00 -7.80
CA HIS A 122 2.11 11.81 -7.02
C HIS A 122 1.52 10.74 -7.93
N TYR A 123 1.73 9.46 -7.60
CA TYR A 123 1.27 8.34 -8.42
C TYR A 123 0.59 7.26 -7.60
N TYR A 124 -0.72 7.12 -7.78
CA TYR A 124 -1.57 6.12 -7.13
C TYR A 124 -2.50 5.45 -8.15
N SER A 125 -2.04 5.31 -9.40
CA SER A 125 -2.83 4.67 -10.46
C SER A 125 -2.57 3.16 -10.55
N PRO A 126 -3.60 2.36 -10.90
CA PRO A 126 -5.00 2.76 -10.96
C PRO A 126 -5.59 2.79 -9.54
N TRP A 127 -6.32 3.87 -9.21
CA TRP A 127 -6.78 4.13 -7.84
C TRP A 127 -7.62 2.99 -7.27
N ASP A 128 -8.45 2.37 -8.11
CA ASP A 128 -9.28 1.24 -7.72
C ASP A 128 -8.47 0.06 -7.16
N PHE A 129 -7.27 -0.19 -7.71
CA PHE A 129 -6.36 -1.19 -7.16
C PHE A 129 -5.60 -0.67 -5.93
N THR A 130 -4.93 0.48 -6.04
CA THR A 130 -4.03 0.96 -4.98
C THR A 130 -4.78 1.24 -3.68
N SER A 131 -6.09 1.51 -3.75
CA SER A 131 -6.96 1.73 -2.59
C SER A 131 -7.91 0.56 -2.27
N ASN A 132 -7.82 -0.58 -2.97
CA ASN A 132 -8.82 -1.66 -2.90
C ASN A 132 -10.27 -1.10 -2.94
N SER A 133 -10.50 -0.27 -3.94
CA SER A 133 -11.80 0.30 -4.25
C SER A 133 -12.57 -0.66 -5.14
N TRP A 134 -13.86 -0.81 -4.85
CA TRP A 134 -14.77 -1.69 -5.57
C TRP A 134 -14.25 -3.14 -5.72
N GLY A 135 -13.48 -3.61 -4.74
CA GLY A 135 -12.93 -4.97 -4.71
C GLY A 135 -11.86 -5.28 -5.76
N LYS A 136 -11.23 -4.27 -6.38
CA LYS A 136 -10.07 -4.50 -7.24
C LYS A 136 -8.84 -4.79 -6.40
N THR A 137 -8.55 -6.06 -6.30
CA THR A 137 -7.52 -6.61 -5.41
C THR A 137 -6.34 -7.21 -6.16
N PHE A 138 -6.41 -7.27 -7.49
CA PHE A 138 -5.39 -7.78 -8.39
C PHE A 138 -4.95 -6.70 -9.38
N TRP A 139 -3.70 -6.80 -9.80
CA TRP A 139 -3.03 -5.96 -10.79
C TRP A 139 -1.88 -6.75 -11.40
N GLY A 140 -1.50 -6.44 -12.65
CA GLY A 140 -0.26 -6.95 -13.24
C GLY A 140 -0.41 -7.57 -14.63
N SER A 141 -1.54 -7.30 -15.31
CA SER A 141 -1.68 -7.60 -16.73
C SER A 141 -0.68 -6.80 -17.57
N ASP A 142 -0.47 -7.20 -18.82
CA ASP A 142 0.40 -6.43 -19.72
C ASP A 142 -0.18 -5.05 -20.03
N ALA A 143 -1.51 -4.91 -20.07
CA ALA A 143 -2.18 -3.62 -20.23
C ALA A 143 -1.97 -2.71 -19.01
N ASP A 144 -2.01 -3.26 -17.79
CA ASP A 144 -1.71 -2.51 -16.58
C ASP A 144 -0.29 -1.93 -16.63
N LYS A 145 0.69 -2.78 -16.97
CA LYS A 145 2.11 -2.40 -17.08
C LYS A 145 2.33 -1.34 -18.16
N ALA A 146 1.74 -1.55 -19.34
CA ALA A 146 1.81 -0.59 -20.45
C ALA A 146 1.22 0.78 -20.09
N THR A 147 0.20 0.82 -19.24
CA THR A 147 -0.38 2.09 -18.74
C THR A 147 0.64 2.86 -17.91
N VAL A 148 1.28 2.22 -16.92
CA VAL A 148 2.34 2.86 -16.10
C VAL A 148 3.48 3.38 -16.99
N ASP A 149 3.94 2.56 -17.93
CA ASP A 149 5.00 2.91 -18.88
C ASP A 149 4.63 4.15 -19.73
N SER A 150 3.39 4.25 -20.19
CA SER A 150 2.88 5.36 -20.99
C SER A 150 2.74 6.65 -20.17
N GLU A 151 2.18 6.56 -18.96
CA GLU A 151 2.00 7.71 -18.09
C GLU A 151 3.34 8.33 -17.69
N PHE A 152 4.35 7.52 -17.37
CA PHE A 152 5.67 8.04 -17.01
C PHE A 152 6.45 8.55 -18.22
N ALA A 153 6.28 7.93 -19.40
CA ALA A 153 6.82 8.46 -20.64
C ALA A 153 6.31 9.88 -20.90
N GLN A 154 5.00 10.10 -20.82
CA GLN A 154 4.38 11.40 -21.06
C GLN A 154 4.91 12.48 -20.12
N VAL A 155 5.08 12.18 -18.82
CA VAL A 155 5.68 13.15 -17.90
C VAL A 155 7.12 13.44 -18.29
N ARG A 156 7.92 12.40 -18.60
CA ARG A 156 9.33 12.59 -18.94
C ARG A 156 9.51 13.41 -20.22
N GLU A 157 8.67 13.18 -21.24
CA GLU A 157 8.74 13.89 -22.53
C GLU A 157 8.41 15.39 -22.41
N ASN A 158 7.61 15.78 -21.43
CA ASN A 158 7.20 17.18 -21.24
C ASN A 158 8.16 18.02 -20.38
N PHE A 159 9.08 17.39 -19.66
CA PHE A 159 9.99 18.10 -18.75
C PHE A 159 11.43 17.68 -18.99
N SER A 160 12.38 18.62 -18.91
CA SER A 160 13.83 18.35 -19.00
C SER A 160 14.57 18.47 -17.66
N VAL A 161 13.85 18.83 -16.58
CA VAL A 161 14.40 19.00 -15.23
C VAL A 161 14.33 17.70 -14.41
N PRO A 162 15.00 17.62 -13.25
CA PRO A 162 14.80 16.52 -12.30
C PRO A 162 13.31 16.35 -11.95
N ILE A 163 12.89 15.10 -11.80
CA ILE A 163 11.51 14.72 -11.47
C ILE A 163 11.50 13.88 -10.19
N LEU A 164 10.60 14.25 -9.29
CA LEU A 164 10.30 13.55 -8.05
C LEU A 164 8.88 13.00 -8.10
N ILE A 165 8.72 11.68 -7.94
CA ILE A 165 7.42 11.10 -7.59
C ILE A 165 7.31 11.24 -6.08
N GLY A 166 6.75 12.37 -5.64
CA GLY A 166 6.76 12.80 -4.24
C GLY A 166 5.99 11.88 -3.30
N GLU A 167 5.03 11.15 -3.86
CA GLU A 167 4.30 10.09 -3.19
C GLU A 167 3.90 9.04 -4.22
N TYR A 168 4.08 7.77 -3.87
CA TYR A 168 3.44 6.65 -4.52
C TYR A 168 3.19 5.55 -3.50
N GLY A 169 2.21 4.69 -3.75
CA GLY A 169 1.97 3.54 -2.90
C GLY A 169 0.63 2.88 -3.12
N THR A 170 0.36 1.92 -2.25
CA THR A 170 -0.89 1.17 -2.15
C THR A 170 -1.29 1.09 -0.69
N TYR A 171 -2.52 0.72 -0.39
CA TYR A 171 -2.83 0.16 0.92
C TYR A 171 -2.07 -1.15 1.16
N SER A 172 -1.98 -1.53 2.44
CA SER A 172 -1.24 -2.68 2.96
C SER A 172 -1.29 -3.95 2.09
N VAL A 173 -0.15 -4.36 1.54
CA VAL A 173 0.03 -5.56 0.70
C VAL A 173 -0.24 -6.83 1.51
N GLY A 174 -0.98 -7.79 0.96
CA GLY A 174 -1.33 -9.05 1.63
C GLY A 174 -2.38 -8.93 2.74
N SER A 175 -2.91 -7.72 2.96
CA SER A 175 -4.07 -7.43 3.81
C SER A 175 -5.19 -6.79 2.99
N ALA A 176 -4.96 -5.62 2.41
CA ALA A 176 -5.95 -4.90 1.60
C ALA A 176 -5.96 -5.38 0.15
N ILE A 177 -4.79 -5.66 -0.43
CA ILE A 177 -4.64 -6.15 -1.81
C ILE A 177 -3.90 -7.49 -1.85
N GLU A 178 -4.04 -8.23 -2.96
CA GLU A 178 -3.34 -9.50 -3.11
C GLU A 178 -1.82 -9.31 -3.09
N LYS A 179 -1.11 -10.22 -2.42
CA LYS A 179 0.29 -10.05 -2.07
C LYS A 179 1.20 -9.97 -3.31
N ALA A 180 1.04 -10.89 -4.26
CA ALA A 180 1.81 -10.88 -5.49
C ALA A 180 1.45 -9.73 -6.43
N ALA A 181 0.18 -9.32 -6.47
CA ALA A 181 -0.24 -8.12 -7.21
C ALA A 181 0.43 -6.85 -6.66
N GLY A 182 0.49 -6.70 -5.33
CA GLY A 182 1.22 -5.59 -4.69
C GLY A 182 2.71 -5.60 -5.04
N TRP A 183 3.36 -6.77 -4.94
CA TRP A 183 4.75 -6.94 -5.34
C TRP A 183 5.00 -6.58 -6.81
N ALA A 184 4.12 -7.02 -7.71
CA ALA A 184 4.20 -6.70 -9.14
C ALA A 184 4.11 -5.19 -9.39
N TRP A 185 3.17 -4.52 -8.70
CA TRP A 185 2.96 -3.08 -8.83
C TRP A 185 4.18 -2.30 -8.34
N TYR A 186 4.69 -2.60 -7.14
CA TYR A 186 5.88 -1.94 -6.59
C TYR A 186 7.12 -2.16 -7.46
N ASP A 187 7.38 -3.39 -7.90
CA ASP A 187 8.50 -3.68 -8.81
C ASP A 187 8.38 -2.87 -10.10
N HIS A 188 7.22 -2.93 -10.75
CA HIS A 188 7.03 -2.30 -12.05
C HIS A 188 7.09 -0.77 -11.96
N VAL A 189 6.35 -0.15 -11.04
CA VAL A 189 6.33 1.31 -10.86
C VAL A 189 7.73 1.85 -10.55
N VAL A 190 8.47 1.21 -9.64
CA VAL A 190 9.82 1.66 -9.30
C VAL A 190 10.78 1.49 -10.47
N ARG A 191 10.74 0.34 -11.17
CA ARG A 191 11.59 0.15 -12.37
C ARG A 191 11.27 1.15 -13.47
N THR A 192 10.00 1.47 -13.69
CA THR A 192 9.56 2.47 -14.67
C THR A 192 9.99 3.87 -14.26
N ALA A 193 9.92 4.22 -12.96
CA ALA A 193 10.47 5.48 -12.46
C ALA A 193 11.97 5.62 -12.77
N ILE A 194 12.76 4.57 -12.48
CA ILE A 194 14.20 4.55 -12.78
C ILE A 194 14.47 4.62 -14.28
N LYS A 195 13.74 3.86 -15.10
CA LYS A 195 13.81 3.88 -16.58
C LYS A 195 13.67 5.31 -17.13
N TYR A 196 12.77 6.10 -16.55
CA TYR A 196 12.53 7.49 -16.95
C TYR A 196 13.22 8.52 -16.05
N THR A 197 14.28 8.16 -15.31
CA THR A 197 15.09 9.09 -14.49
C THR A 197 14.27 9.92 -13.47
N MET A 198 13.29 9.27 -12.84
CA MET A 198 12.45 9.86 -11.79
C MET A 198 12.82 9.26 -10.44
N VAL A 199 12.77 10.08 -9.38
CA VAL A 199 13.04 9.62 -8.01
C VAL A 199 11.72 9.27 -7.32
N PRO A 200 11.46 8.00 -6.96
CA PRO A 200 10.23 7.62 -6.26
C PRO A 200 10.35 7.76 -4.74
N GLN A 201 9.40 8.44 -4.10
CA GLN A 201 9.27 8.54 -2.63
C GLN A 201 8.04 7.81 -2.14
N TRP A 202 8.27 6.70 -1.44
CA TRP A 202 7.23 5.78 -1.01
C TRP A 202 6.42 6.38 0.14
N TRP A 203 5.10 6.43 -0.02
CA TRP A 203 4.18 6.88 1.02
C TRP A 203 4.03 5.83 2.12
N ASP A 204 4.33 6.22 3.36
CA ASP A 204 4.08 5.41 4.56
C ASP A 204 3.53 6.28 5.69
N ASN A 205 2.25 6.08 6.00
CA ASN A 205 1.54 6.75 7.10
C ASN A 205 1.94 6.23 8.49
N GLY A 206 2.74 5.15 8.57
CA GLY A 206 3.16 4.46 9.80
C GLY A 206 2.30 3.25 10.17
N ASN A 207 1.14 3.08 9.53
CA ASN A 207 0.24 1.94 9.71
C ASN A 207 0.42 0.89 8.60
N ASP A 208 0.69 1.32 7.37
CA ASP A 208 0.74 0.40 6.23
C ASP A 208 2.02 -0.46 6.19
N PHE A 209 3.20 0.14 6.39
CA PHE A 209 4.46 -0.54 6.10
C PHE A 209 5.40 -0.61 7.29
N TYR A 210 6.07 0.49 7.66
CA TYR A 210 7.05 0.47 8.73
C TYR A 210 6.40 0.80 10.08
N ASP A 211 6.39 -0.18 10.98
CA ASP A 211 5.98 0.00 12.37
C ASP A 211 7.11 0.71 13.12
N ARG A 212 6.94 2.02 13.29
CA ARG A 212 7.91 2.89 13.97
C ARG A 212 8.03 2.58 15.47
N ALA A 213 7.00 2.03 16.11
CA ALA A 213 7.02 1.72 17.53
C ALA A 213 7.84 0.46 17.81
N ASN A 214 7.74 -0.53 16.93
CA ASN A 214 8.44 -1.81 17.06
C ASN A 214 9.70 -1.92 16.20
N ALA A 215 10.02 -0.88 15.42
CA ALA A 215 11.14 -0.81 14.48
C ALA A 215 11.19 -1.99 13.50
N LYS A 216 10.03 -2.33 12.92
CA LYS A 216 9.86 -3.50 12.04
C LYS A 216 9.02 -3.18 10.83
N TRP A 217 9.40 -3.75 9.70
CA TRP A 217 8.54 -3.77 8.51
C TRP A 217 7.44 -4.80 8.70
N ARG A 218 6.18 -4.41 8.45
CA ARG A 218 5.04 -5.34 8.39
C ARG A 218 5.13 -6.26 7.17
N ASP A 219 5.72 -5.77 6.08
CA ASP A 219 6.05 -6.54 4.89
C ASP A 219 7.50 -6.28 4.45
N VAL A 220 8.40 -7.17 4.88
CA VAL A 220 9.81 -7.14 4.51
C VAL A 220 10.04 -7.44 3.03
N THR A 221 9.19 -8.27 2.41
CA THR A 221 9.32 -8.65 1.00
C THR A 221 9.05 -7.46 0.09
N THR A 222 7.95 -6.72 0.31
CA THR A 222 7.65 -5.51 -0.47
C THR A 222 8.77 -4.48 -0.33
N LYS A 223 9.29 -4.25 0.89
CA LYS A 223 10.45 -3.37 1.08
C LYS A 223 11.66 -3.83 0.28
N ASN A 224 12.02 -5.11 0.35
CA ASN A 224 13.17 -5.63 -0.38
C ASN A 224 13.00 -5.53 -1.90
N ILE A 225 11.78 -5.72 -2.41
CA ILE A 225 11.44 -5.53 -3.83
C ILE A 225 11.67 -4.08 -4.25
N VAL A 226 11.14 -3.12 -3.49
CA VAL A 226 11.30 -1.68 -3.74
C VAL A 226 12.78 -1.30 -3.77
N ILE A 227 13.56 -1.74 -2.78
CA ILE A 227 14.99 -1.43 -2.68
C ILE A 227 15.79 -2.09 -3.80
N ALA A 228 15.47 -3.34 -4.17
CA ALA A 228 16.12 -4.01 -5.29
C ALA A 228 15.82 -3.30 -6.62
N ALA A 229 14.55 -2.92 -6.86
CA ALA A 229 14.14 -2.20 -8.07
C ALA A 229 14.80 -0.81 -8.16
N ALA A 230 14.85 -0.06 -7.05
CA ALA A 230 15.52 1.23 -6.99
C ALA A 230 17.04 1.12 -7.23
N ALA A 231 17.66 -0.02 -6.90
CA ALA A 231 19.05 -0.32 -7.20
C ALA A 231 19.27 -0.83 -8.64
N GLY A 232 18.26 -0.74 -9.52
CA GLY A 232 18.35 -1.19 -10.92
C GLY A 232 18.29 -2.71 -11.10
N LYS A 233 17.95 -3.47 -10.05
CA LYS A 233 17.71 -4.91 -10.18
C LYS A 233 16.30 -5.17 -10.65
N ILE A 234 16.10 -6.29 -11.33
CA ILE A 234 14.78 -6.75 -11.76
C ILE A 234 14.36 -7.89 -10.85
N ASN A 235 13.18 -7.78 -10.24
CA ASN A 235 12.66 -8.83 -9.35
C ASN A 235 11.94 -9.93 -10.15
N THR A 236 12.04 -11.17 -9.67
CA THR A 236 11.11 -12.23 -10.04
C THR A 236 9.82 -12.02 -9.26
N ILE A 237 8.66 -12.25 -9.88
CA ILE A 237 7.34 -12.04 -9.26
C ILE A 237 6.42 -13.23 -9.58
N PRO A 238 5.49 -13.65 -8.71
CA PRO A 238 4.51 -14.66 -9.06
C PRO A 238 3.61 -14.21 -10.22
N TYR A 239 3.37 -15.13 -11.16
CA TYR A 239 2.54 -14.89 -12.34
C TYR A 239 1.06 -15.08 -12.01
N ASN A 240 0.23 -14.12 -12.41
CA ASN A 240 -1.22 -14.09 -12.16
C ASN A 240 -1.60 -14.20 -10.67
N GLY A 241 -0.82 -13.55 -9.79
CA GLY A 241 -1.05 -13.54 -8.35
C GLY A 241 -0.37 -14.72 -7.63
N ASN A 242 -0.87 -15.07 -6.44
CA ASN A 242 -0.38 -16.15 -5.57
C ASN A 242 0.90 -15.82 -4.80
N GLY A 243 0.93 -14.68 -4.09
CA GLY A 243 1.92 -14.46 -3.04
C GLY A 243 1.67 -15.32 -1.79
N THR A 244 0.56 -16.05 -1.77
CA THR A 244 0.16 -17.02 -0.74
C THR A 244 -0.37 -18.29 -1.41
N ILE A 245 0.13 -19.45 -0.98
CA ILE A 245 -0.45 -20.76 -1.27
C ILE A 245 -1.63 -20.98 -0.32
N TRP A 246 -2.83 -20.92 -0.86
CA TRP A 246 -4.07 -21.19 -0.13
C TRP A 246 -4.42 -22.67 -0.20
N LEU A 247 -4.45 -23.34 0.95
CA LEU A 247 -4.77 -24.75 1.09
C LEU A 247 -6.11 -24.93 1.77
N LYS A 248 -7.15 -25.35 1.05
CA LYS A 248 -8.45 -25.64 1.65
C LYS A 248 -8.32 -26.81 2.63
N SER A 249 -8.99 -26.74 3.78
CA SER A 249 -9.00 -27.82 4.77
C SER A 249 -9.48 -29.12 4.13
N GLY A 250 -8.78 -30.22 4.41
CA GLY A 250 -9.00 -31.52 3.76
C GLY A 250 -8.33 -31.69 2.39
N VAL A 251 -7.75 -30.65 1.79
CA VAL A 251 -6.97 -30.75 0.55
C VAL A 251 -5.48 -30.93 0.89
N THR A 252 -4.83 -31.84 0.17
CA THR A 252 -3.40 -32.18 0.37
C THR A 252 -2.50 -31.72 -0.78
N THR A 253 -3.07 -31.45 -1.96
CA THR A 253 -2.33 -30.95 -3.12
C THR A 253 -2.59 -29.44 -3.29
N PRO A 254 -1.60 -28.57 -3.03
CA PRO A 254 -1.78 -27.13 -3.19
C PRO A 254 -1.77 -26.71 -4.66
N ALA A 255 -2.27 -25.50 -4.93
CA ALA A 255 -2.10 -24.86 -6.23
C ALA A 255 -0.62 -24.57 -6.51
N SER A 256 -0.24 -24.59 -7.78
CA SER A 256 1.12 -24.25 -8.23
C SER A 256 1.39 -22.76 -8.13
N ILE A 257 2.64 -22.41 -7.86
CA ILE A 257 3.17 -21.05 -7.99
C ILE A 257 3.94 -20.95 -9.30
N TYR A 258 3.42 -20.16 -10.23
CA TYR A 258 4.09 -19.82 -11.48
C TYR A 258 4.91 -18.55 -11.31
N LEU A 259 6.08 -18.46 -11.92
CA LEU A 259 7.00 -17.34 -11.72
C LEU A 259 7.28 -16.60 -13.03
N GLN A 260 7.08 -15.28 -13.00
CA GLN A 260 7.57 -14.37 -14.02
C GLN A 260 9.01 -13.96 -13.63
N TYR A 261 9.99 -14.65 -14.23
CA TYR A 261 11.41 -14.47 -13.86
C TYR A 261 12.02 -13.14 -14.29
N ASN A 262 11.43 -12.46 -15.28
CA ASN A 262 11.92 -11.17 -15.79
C ASN A 262 13.43 -11.16 -16.12
N GLY A 263 13.92 -12.24 -16.75
CA GLY A 263 15.32 -12.43 -17.11
C GLY A 263 16.20 -13.07 -16.03
N ASN A 264 15.67 -13.33 -14.83
CA ASN A 264 16.38 -14.06 -13.79
C ASN A 264 16.33 -15.58 -13.99
N GLY A 265 17.19 -16.30 -13.26
CA GLY A 265 17.10 -17.75 -13.05
C GLY A 265 16.80 -18.09 -11.59
N LEU A 266 16.08 -19.20 -11.37
CA LEU A 266 15.86 -19.74 -10.02
C LEU A 266 17.18 -20.23 -9.42
N LYS A 267 17.50 -19.77 -8.21
CA LYS A 267 18.62 -20.31 -7.41
C LYS A 267 18.19 -21.41 -6.47
N GLY A 268 16.93 -21.39 -6.04
CA GLY A 268 16.33 -22.45 -5.24
C GLY A 268 15.12 -21.97 -4.45
N ILE A 269 14.51 -22.93 -3.77
CA ILE A 269 13.42 -22.69 -2.83
C ILE A 269 13.94 -23.13 -1.46
N TYR A 270 13.73 -22.31 -0.44
CA TYR A 270 14.29 -22.51 0.89
C TYR A 270 13.22 -22.41 1.96
N THR A 271 13.47 -23.04 3.11
CA THR A 271 12.73 -22.73 4.34
C THR A 271 13.13 -21.35 4.84
N PRO A 272 12.36 -20.72 5.75
CA PRO A 272 12.75 -19.45 6.36
C PRO A 272 14.08 -19.53 7.14
N SER A 273 14.47 -20.72 7.60
CA SER A 273 15.76 -20.97 8.25
C SER A 273 16.94 -21.09 7.27
N GLY A 274 16.69 -21.04 5.96
CA GLY A 274 17.72 -21.14 4.91
C GLY A 274 18.02 -22.56 4.43
N THR A 275 17.25 -23.58 4.84
CA THR A 275 17.43 -24.95 4.36
C THR A 275 16.87 -25.08 2.95
N ALA A 276 17.67 -25.56 1.99
CA ALA A 276 17.21 -25.77 0.62
C ALA A 276 16.20 -26.91 0.55
N LEU A 277 15.09 -26.68 -0.16
CA LEU A 277 14.12 -27.71 -0.52
C LEU A 277 14.63 -28.48 -1.74
N ILE A 278 14.32 -29.78 -1.78
CA ILE A 278 14.80 -30.71 -2.80
C ILE A 278 13.71 -30.91 -3.86
N ALA A 279 14.02 -30.60 -5.12
CA ALA A 279 13.14 -30.87 -6.26
C ALA A 279 12.85 -32.38 -6.39
N GLY A 280 11.60 -32.74 -6.67
CA GLY A 280 11.12 -34.12 -6.73
C GLY A 280 10.75 -34.73 -5.37
N LYS A 281 11.21 -34.14 -4.25
CA LYS A 281 10.88 -34.58 -2.89
C LYS A 281 10.00 -33.58 -2.16
N ASP A 282 10.43 -32.32 -2.07
CA ASP A 282 9.75 -31.28 -1.30
C ASP A 282 8.81 -30.47 -2.20
N TYR A 283 9.20 -30.26 -3.46
CA TYR A 283 8.37 -29.65 -4.50
C TYR A 283 8.61 -30.32 -5.86
N THR A 284 7.65 -30.22 -6.77
CA THR A 284 7.82 -30.55 -8.19
C THR A 284 7.93 -29.28 -9.02
N VAL A 285 8.66 -29.36 -10.14
CA VAL A 285 8.73 -28.26 -11.12
C VAL A 285 7.52 -28.35 -12.04
N VAL A 286 6.88 -27.22 -12.29
CA VAL A 286 5.83 -27.07 -13.30
C VAL A 286 6.31 -26.10 -14.38
N THR A 287 5.81 -26.25 -15.61
CA THR A 287 6.31 -25.50 -16.78
C THR A 287 5.26 -24.74 -17.57
N SER A 288 3.97 -24.95 -17.29
CA SER A 288 2.86 -24.29 -17.98
C SER A 288 1.85 -23.71 -16.97
N PRO A 289 1.42 -22.44 -17.11
CA PRO A 289 1.71 -21.54 -18.22
C PRO A 289 3.13 -20.93 -18.19
N LEU A 290 3.80 -20.97 -17.04
CA LEU A 290 5.21 -20.58 -16.90
C LEU A 290 5.95 -21.58 -16.02
N THR A 291 7.27 -21.46 -15.95
CA THR A 291 8.06 -22.27 -15.03
C THR A 291 7.80 -21.84 -13.58
N GLY A 292 7.63 -22.81 -12.70
CA GLY A 292 7.25 -22.60 -11.31
C GLY A 292 7.41 -23.86 -10.49
N PHE A 293 6.67 -23.95 -9.38
CA PHE A 293 6.70 -25.12 -8.52
C PHE A 293 5.35 -25.44 -7.89
N THR A 294 5.18 -26.70 -7.50
CA THR A 294 4.09 -27.18 -6.64
C THR A 294 4.70 -27.87 -5.43
N LEU A 295 4.31 -27.47 -4.21
CA LEU A 295 4.76 -28.18 -3.02
C LEU A 295 4.14 -29.58 -2.97
N THR A 296 4.94 -30.58 -2.59
CA THR A 296 4.44 -31.96 -2.50
C THR A 296 3.51 -32.14 -1.30
N PRO A 297 2.56 -33.09 -1.36
CA PRO A 297 1.76 -33.45 -0.19
C PRO A 297 2.60 -33.83 1.04
N SER A 298 3.74 -34.52 0.84
CA SER A 298 4.67 -34.86 1.91
C SER A 298 5.27 -33.62 2.58
N TYR A 299 5.68 -32.61 1.80
CA TYR A 299 6.18 -31.36 2.37
C TYR A 299 5.07 -30.63 3.13
N ILE A 300 3.87 -30.53 2.57
CA ILE A 300 2.72 -29.90 3.24
C ILE A 300 2.40 -30.61 4.57
N SER A 301 2.41 -31.94 4.61
CA SER A 301 2.22 -32.71 5.85
C SER A 301 3.33 -32.48 6.87
N SER A 302 4.56 -32.21 6.43
CA SER A 302 5.69 -31.91 7.33
C SER A 302 5.56 -30.55 8.04
N LEU A 303 4.76 -29.63 7.51
CA LEU A 303 4.55 -28.29 8.08
C LEU A 303 3.61 -28.27 9.29
N GLY A 304 2.87 -29.36 9.54
CA GLY A 304 2.03 -29.49 10.72
C GLY A 304 0.74 -30.27 10.47
N SER A 305 -0.04 -30.46 11.54
CA SER A 305 -1.31 -31.17 11.52
C SER A 305 -2.25 -30.66 10.42
N SER A 306 -2.97 -31.56 9.75
CA SER A 306 -3.99 -31.22 8.75
C SER A 306 -5.16 -30.43 9.32
N SER A 307 -5.37 -30.45 10.65
CA SER A 307 -6.40 -29.67 11.35
C SER A 307 -5.99 -28.23 11.66
N THR A 308 -4.70 -27.88 11.59
CA THR A 308 -4.23 -26.52 11.89
C THR A 308 -4.64 -25.56 10.77
N LEU A 309 -5.46 -24.57 11.11
CA LEU A 309 -5.87 -23.47 10.23
C LEU A 309 -4.99 -22.24 10.45
N GLY A 310 -4.89 -21.37 9.45
CA GLY A 310 -4.01 -20.22 9.45
C GLY A 310 -2.70 -20.48 8.72
N GLU A 311 -1.71 -19.63 8.99
CA GLU A 311 -0.37 -19.78 8.39
C GLU A 311 0.30 -21.02 8.99
N ILE A 312 0.64 -21.99 8.14
CA ILE A 312 1.25 -23.25 8.54
C ILE A 312 2.72 -23.34 8.13
N GLY A 313 3.18 -22.41 7.28
CA GLY A 313 4.56 -22.35 6.85
C GLY A 313 4.78 -21.27 5.82
N ARG A 314 6.01 -21.17 5.35
CA ARG A 314 6.46 -20.22 4.33
C ARG A 314 7.60 -20.86 3.55
N VAL A 315 7.72 -20.52 2.27
CA VAL A 315 8.90 -20.83 1.46
C VAL A 315 9.50 -19.55 0.91
N ILE A 316 10.83 -19.55 0.79
CA ILE A 316 11.62 -18.45 0.27
C ILE A 316 12.05 -18.82 -1.15
N VAL A 317 11.54 -18.11 -2.15
CA VAL A 317 11.96 -18.29 -3.54
C VAL A 317 13.09 -17.32 -3.82
N ARG A 318 14.29 -17.86 -4.07
CA ARG A 318 15.48 -17.07 -4.37
C ARG A 318 15.83 -17.14 -5.85
N SER A 319 16.04 -15.97 -6.44
CA SER A 319 16.43 -15.81 -7.84
C SER A 319 17.87 -15.32 -7.98
N SER A 320 18.40 -15.30 -9.20
CA SER A 320 19.77 -14.84 -9.50
C SER A 320 20.01 -13.37 -9.19
N SER A 321 18.96 -12.55 -9.22
CA SER A 321 18.96 -11.14 -8.85
C SER A 321 17.58 -10.77 -8.27
N GLY A 322 17.47 -9.54 -7.76
CA GLY A 322 16.26 -9.05 -7.09
C GLY A 322 16.13 -9.52 -5.64
N ALA A 323 14.96 -9.30 -5.06
CA ALA A 323 14.59 -9.74 -3.73
C ALA A 323 14.17 -11.22 -3.71
N ASP A 324 14.39 -11.86 -2.56
CA ASP A 324 13.75 -13.13 -2.24
C ASP A 324 12.24 -12.92 -2.06
N LEU A 325 11.42 -13.87 -2.54
CA LEU A 325 9.98 -13.85 -2.34
C LEU A 325 9.57 -14.75 -1.17
N GLU A 326 8.83 -14.21 -0.21
CA GLU A 326 8.26 -14.96 0.90
C GLU A 326 6.83 -15.43 0.60
N ILE A 327 6.71 -16.64 0.08
CA ILE A 327 5.41 -17.24 -0.25
C ILE A 327 4.83 -17.91 0.99
N ASP A 328 3.74 -17.35 1.52
CA ASP A 328 3.05 -17.90 2.69
C ASP A 328 2.29 -19.17 2.31
N ILE A 329 2.21 -20.13 3.23
CA ILE A 329 1.41 -21.35 3.08
C ILE A 329 0.33 -21.29 4.16
N ARG A 330 -0.91 -21.17 3.72
CA ARG A 330 -2.03 -20.88 4.61
C ARG A 330 -3.15 -21.88 4.41
N ARG A 331 -3.49 -22.62 5.47
CA ARG A 331 -4.62 -23.53 5.47
C ARG A 331 -5.88 -22.79 5.89
N TYR A 332 -6.97 -22.96 5.14
CA TYR A 332 -8.22 -22.27 5.42
C TYR A 332 -9.42 -23.20 5.41
N ALA A 333 -10.44 -22.84 6.18
CA ALA A 333 -11.80 -23.34 6.05
C ALA A 333 -12.76 -22.15 5.96
N ARG A 334 -14.04 -22.41 5.66
CA ARG A 334 -15.04 -21.36 5.54
C ARG A 334 -15.09 -20.51 6.83
N PRO A 335 -14.95 -19.17 6.74
CA PRO A 335 -15.12 -18.30 7.89
C PRO A 335 -16.51 -18.40 8.51
N VAL A 336 -16.61 -18.20 9.83
CA VAL A 336 -17.88 -18.22 10.56
C VAL A 336 -18.13 -16.86 11.18
N ILE A 337 -19.21 -16.20 10.77
CA ILE A 337 -19.67 -14.94 11.35
C ILE A 337 -20.76 -15.24 12.38
N SER A 338 -20.65 -14.68 13.59
CA SER A 338 -21.52 -15.01 14.72
C SER A 338 -22.98 -14.58 14.55
N THR A 339 -23.23 -13.56 13.73
CA THR A 339 -24.53 -12.90 13.59
C THR A 339 -24.85 -12.64 12.12
N GLY A 340 -25.89 -13.29 11.62
CA GLY A 340 -26.35 -13.15 10.23
C GLY A 340 -27.20 -11.90 9.98
N THR A 341 -27.77 -11.31 11.04
CA THR A 341 -28.57 -10.07 10.99
C THR A 341 -28.11 -9.09 12.05
N ILE A 342 -27.90 -7.84 11.67
CA ILE A 342 -27.46 -6.73 12.52
C ILE A 342 -28.48 -5.60 12.43
N ASN A 343 -28.94 -5.12 13.58
CA ASN A 343 -29.76 -3.92 13.70
C ASN A 343 -28.95 -2.86 14.46
N VAL A 344 -28.66 -1.73 13.82
CA VAL A 344 -27.93 -0.62 14.42
C VAL A 344 -28.89 0.52 14.69
N SER A 345 -29.09 0.88 15.96
CA SER A 345 -29.91 2.01 16.38
C SER A 345 -29.05 3.22 16.71
N GLY A 346 -29.26 4.35 16.03
CA GLY A 346 -28.86 5.67 16.52
C GLY A 346 -27.38 5.92 16.89
N SER A 347 -26.42 5.12 16.40
CA SER A 347 -24.99 5.34 16.66
C SER A 347 -24.23 5.86 15.44
N THR A 348 -23.30 6.78 15.69
CA THR A 348 -22.30 7.31 14.72
C THR A 348 -20.94 6.61 14.84
N SER A 349 -20.81 5.56 15.67
CA SER A 349 -19.57 4.79 15.84
C SER A 349 -19.45 3.65 14.84
N ASP A 350 -18.22 3.16 14.63
CA ASP A 350 -17.98 1.93 13.89
C ASP A 350 -18.65 0.73 14.58
N TYR A 351 -19.03 -0.29 13.80
CA TYR A 351 -19.63 -1.53 14.29
C TYR A 351 -18.68 -2.71 14.09
N PHE A 352 -18.46 -3.49 15.14
CA PHE A 352 -17.52 -4.62 15.16
C PHE A 352 -18.27 -5.95 15.22
N ILE A 353 -17.93 -6.87 14.31
CA ILE A 353 -18.53 -8.20 14.21
C ILE A 353 -17.47 -9.24 14.53
N ASN A 354 -17.65 -9.98 15.62
CA ASN A 354 -16.79 -11.10 15.93
C ASN A 354 -16.98 -12.20 14.86
N PHE A 355 -15.86 -12.74 14.38
CA PHE A 355 -15.88 -13.85 13.44
C PHE A 355 -14.71 -14.80 13.69
N SER A 356 -14.89 -16.05 13.28
CA SER A 356 -13.78 -17.02 13.21
C SER A 356 -13.22 -16.99 11.79
N PRO A 357 -12.02 -16.44 11.55
CA PRO A 357 -11.45 -16.35 10.20
C PRO A 357 -11.13 -17.72 9.62
N ASN A 358 -10.92 -18.74 10.46
CA ASN A 358 -10.62 -20.10 10.04
C ASN A 358 -9.47 -20.18 9.03
N GLY A 359 -8.48 -19.31 9.19
CA GLY A 359 -7.32 -19.20 8.30
C GLY A 359 -7.56 -18.42 7.01
N ALA A 360 -8.78 -17.98 6.69
CA ALA A 360 -8.99 -17.05 5.58
C ALA A 360 -8.54 -15.62 5.94
N LYS A 361 -8.49 -14.72 4.94
CA LYS A 361 -8.24 -13.28 5.12
C LYS A 361 -9.29 -12.49 4.33
N LEU A 362 -9.81 -11.40 4.91
CA LEU A 362 -10.79 -10.55 4.23
C LEU A 362 -10.16 -9.96 2.96
N ALA A 363 -10.92 -9.94 1.87
CA ALA A 363 -10.48 -9.43 0.58
C ALA A 363 -11.30 -8.20 0.15
N THR A 364 -12.62 -8.33 0.16
CA THR A 364 -13.53 -7.23 -0.17
C THR A 364 -14.94 -7.49 0.37
N VAL A 365 -15.84 -6.52 0.19
CA VAL A 365 -17.25 -6.62 0.57
C VAL A 365 -18.12 -6.16 -0.59
N LYS A 366 -19.14 -6.95 -0.94
CA LYS A 366 -20.23 -6.57 -1.83
C LYS A 366 -21.43 -6.11 -1.00
N ALA A 367 -22.02 -4.97 -1.32
CA ALA A 367 -23.15 -4.40 -0.58
C ALA A 367 -24.36 -4.20 -1.50
N VAL A 368 -25.42 -4.98 -1.28
CA VAL A 368 -26.62 -4.97 -2.12
C VAL A 368 -27.91 -4.88 -1.31
N GLY A 369 -28.90 -4.17 -1.85
CA GLY A 369 -30.27 -4.13 -1.35
C GLY A 369 -31.06 -5.41 -1.67
N PRO A 370 -32.31 -5.50 -1.20
CA PRO A 370 -33.13 -6.71 -1.31
C PRO A 370 -33.45 -7.12 -2.76
N SER A 371 -33.43 -6.17 -3.70
CA SER A 371 -33.69 -6.41 -5.13
C SER A 371 -32.39 -6.49 -5.94
N GLY A 372 -31.23 -6.54 -5.28
CA GLY A 372 -29.92 -6.51 -5.93
C GLY A 372 -29.41 -5.10 -6.23
N GLU A 373 -30.06 -4.05 -5.72
CA GLU A 373 -29.63 -2.67 -5.93
C GLU A 373 -28.25 -2.44 -5.28
N PHE A 374 -27.34 -1.75 -5.96
CA PHE A 374 -26.03 -1.44 -5.38
C PHE A 374 -26.18 -0.30 -4.37
N VAL A 375 -25.69 -0.51 -3.16
CA VAL A 375 -25.91 0.41 -2.03
C VAL A 375 -25.09 1.68 -2.15
N LYS A 376 -23.93 1.58 -2.81
CA LYS A 376 -22.96 2.67 -3.00
C LYS A 376 -22.30 2.48 -4.37
N ASP A 377 -22.00 3.59 -5.03
CA ASP A 377 -21.32 3.61 -6.33
C ASP A 377 -22.00 2.67 -7.36
N ASP A 378 -23.29 2.90 -7.61
CA ASP A 378 -24.13 2.05 -8.47
C ASP A 378 -23.61 1.94 -9.92
N TRP A 379 -22.90 2.97 -10.39
CA TRP A 379 -22.18 2.97 -11.65
C TRP A 379 -21.14 1.83 -11.77
N THR A 380 -20.70 1.20 -10.67
CA THR A 380 -19.82 0.01 -10.71
C THR A 380 -20.45 -1.18 -11.45
N VAL A 381 -21.76 -1.13 -11.76
CA VAL A 381 -22.41 -2.07 -12.68
C VAL A 381 -21.71 -2.17 -14.03
N TRP A 382 -21.13 -1.05 -14.50
CA TRP A 382 -20.39 -1.00 -15.76
C TRP A 382 -19.00 -1.62 -15.70
N LEU A 383 -18.46 -1.86 -14.50
CA LEU A 383 -17.19 -2.57 -14.31
C LEU A 383 -17.35 -4.10 -14.40
N GLY A 384 -18.56 -4.63 -14.20
CA GLY A 384 -18.81 -6.07 -14.18
C GLY A 384 -18.13 -6.82 -13.03
N GLU A 385 -18.22 -8.15 -13.04
CA GLU A 385 -17.50 -8.97 -12.06
C GLU A 385 -15.99 -8.97 -12.38
N PRO A 386 -15.09 -8.93 -11.37
CA PRO A 386 -15.37 -9.11 -9.94
C PRO A 386 -15.48 -7.80 -9.13
N GLN A 387 -15.91 -6.68 -9.74
CA GLN A 387 -15.98 -5.36 -9.08
C GLN A 387 -17.41 -4.86 -8.79
N ALA A 388 -18.39 -5.18 -9.64
CA ALA A 388 -19.75 -4.66 -9.57
C ALA A 388 -20.39 -4.85 -8.18
N GLY A 389 -20.87 -3.74 -7.59
CA GLY A 389 -21.56 -3.69 -6.30
C GLY A 389 -20.64 -3.84 -5.07
N ARG A 390 -19.32 -3.83 -5.25
CA ARG A 390 -18.36 -3.85 -4.13
C ARG A 390 -18.05 -2.45 -3.67
N ILE A 391 -17.78 -2.33 -2.37
CA ILE A 391 -17.51 -1.06 -1.69
C ILE A 391 -16.01 -0.88 -1.45
N ASN A 392 -15.61 0.28 -0.94
CA ASN A 392 -14.21 0.66 -0.82
C ASN A 392 -13.60 0.12 0.48
N TRP A 393 -12.33 -0.25 0.44
CA TRP A 393 -11.56 -0.44 1.67
C TRP A 393 -11.60 0.86 2.49
N GLY A 394 -11.99 0.78 3.76
CA GLY A 394 -12.31 1.96 4.58
C GLY A 394 -13.82 2.28 4.71
N ASP A 395 -14.69 1.65 3.90
CA ASP A 395 -16.10 1.47 4.25
C ASP A 395 -16.29 0.25 5.17
N TYR A 396 -15.38 -0.72 5.02
CA TYR A 396 -15.23 -1.89 5.85
C TYR A 396 -13.76 -2.10 6.20
N GLY A 397 -13.51 -2.92 7.22
CA GLY A 397 -12.17 -3.30 7.63
C GLY A 397 -12.13 -4.60 8.42
N VAL A 398 -10.95 -4.94 8.90
CA VAL A 398 -10.73 -6.07 9.81
C VAL A 398 -9.66 -5.68 10.83
N TYR A 399 -9.91 -6.02 12.09
CA TYR A 399 -8.94 -5.91 13.17
C TYR A 399 -8.99 -7.21 13.97
N GLU A 400 -7.87 -7.95 13.98
CA GLU A 400 -7.77 -9.26 14.62
C GLU A 400 -8.90 -10.22 14.15
N ASN A 401 -9.79 -10.61 15.06
CA ASN A 401 -10.94 -11.48 14.79
C ASN A 401 -12.26 -10.70 14.73
N GLN A 402 -12.20 -9.43 14.33
CA GLN A 402 -13.36 -8.56 14.19
C GLN A 402 -13.43 -7.97 12.78
N LEU A 403 -14.55 -8.17 12.10
CA LEU A 403 -14.91 -7.41 10.90
C LEU A 403 -15.47 -6.05 11.33
N ILE A 404 -15.14 -5.01 10.58
CA ILE A 404 -15.53 -3.64 10.90
C ILE A 404 -16.46 -3.14 9.81
N ILE A 405 -17.61 -2.60 10.21
CA ILE A 405 -18.44 -1.72 9.39
C ILE A 405 -18.16 -0.31 9.89
N TYR A 406 -17.48 0.51 9.08
CA TYR A 406 -17.18 1.87 9.49
C TYR A 406 -18.46 2.72 9.53
N SER A 407 -18.47 3.72 10.41
CA SER A 407 -19.56 4.67 10.60
C SER A 407 -20.03 5.36 9.31
N SER A 408 -19.11 5.60 8.36
CA SER A 408 -19.42 6.10 7.01
C SER A 408 -20.33 5.16 6.23
N LEU A 409 -20.08 3.85 6.28
CA LEU A 409 -20.94 2.84 5.65
C LEU A 409 -22.28 2.70 6.36
N LEU A 410 -22.30 2.75 7.70
CA LEU A 410 -23.56 2.75 8.46
C LEU A 410 -24.45 3.94 8.07
N SER A 411 -23.86 5.12 7.88
CA SER A 411 -24.56 6.31 7.41
C SER A 411 -25.11 6.11 5.99
N THR A 412 -24.32 5.46 5.12
CA THR A 412 -24.75 5.11 3.76
C THR A 412 -25.93 4.14 3.77
N ILE A 413 -25.88 3.08 4.59
CA ILE A 413 -26.96 2.09 4.75
C ILE A 413 -28.22 2.75 5.32
N LYS A 414 -28.07 3.65 6.30
CA LYS A 414 -29.20 4.43 6.86
C LYS A 414 -29.89 5.26 5.78
N ASN A 415 -29.11 5.96 4.95
CA ASN A 415 -29.64 6.78 3.86
C ASN A 415 -30.27 5.94 2.75
N PHE A 416 -29.77 4.71 2.52
CA PHE A 416 -30.38 3.77 1.59
C PHE A 416 -31.78 3.30 2.04
N GLY A 417 -32.04 3.28 3.35
CA GLY A 417 -33.39 3.12 3.91
C GLY A 417 -34.00 1.71 3.79
N LYS A 418 -33.22 0.71 3.40
CA LYS A 418 -33.63 -0.70 3.27
C LYS A 418 -32.58 -1.63 3.90
N PRO A 419 -32.92 -2.87 4.26
CA PRO A 419 -31.94 -3.87 4.67
C PRO A 419 -30.87 -4.09 3.59
N VAL A 420 -29.60 -4.11 4.00
CA VAL A 420 -28.45 -4.30 3.10
C VAL A 420 -27.78 -5.64 3.39
N THR A 421 -27.60 -6.45 2.35
CA THR A 421 -26.77 -7.66 2.44
C THR A 421 -25.33 -7.30 2.15
N LEU A 422 -24.47 -7.44 3.16
CA LEU A 422 -23.03 -7.42 3.03
C LEU A 422 -22.52 -8.83 2.77
N THR A 423 -21.93 -9.05 1.60
CA THR A 423 -21.20 -10.29 1.28
C THR A 423 -19.72 -10.07 1.51
N TRP A 424 -19.21 -10.62 2.60
CA TRP A 424 -17.81 -10.62 2.98
C TRP A 424 -17.07 -11.67 2.15
N GLU A 425 -16.21 -11.21 1.24
CA GLU A 425 -15.40 -12.06 0.38
C GLU A 425 -14.01 -12.25 0.99
N PHE A 426 -13.54 -13.49 1.05
CA PHE A 426 -12.26 -13.84 1.65
C PHE A 426 -11.32 -14.50 0.64
N TRP A 427 -10.02 -14.35 0.87
CA TRP A 427 -9.00 -15.06 0.13
C TRP A 427 -8.99 -16.57 0.45
N PRO A 428 -8.81 -17.44 -0.57
CA PRO A 428 -8.73 -17.13 -2.00
C PRO A 428 -10.10 -16.76 -2.60
N ARG A 429 -10.19 -15.61 -3.28
CA ARG A 429 -11.46 -15.08 -3.84
C ARG A 429 -12.10 -15.94 -4.93
N ALA A 430 -11.29 -16.76 -5.60
CA ALA A 430 -11.79 -17.71 -6.60
C ALA A 430 -12.68 -18.81 -5.97
N ASP A 431 -12.52 -19.08 -4.66
CA ASP A 431 -13.37 -20.03 -3.93
C ASP A 431 -14.53 -19.28 -3.28
N THR A 432 -15.64 -19.11 -4.02
CA THR A 432 -16.83 -18.39 -3.55
C THR A 432 -17.50 -19.05 -2.34
N SER A 433 -17.18 -20.31 -2.01
CA SER A 433 -17.65 -20.95 -0.79
C SER A 433 -17.06 -20.33 0.49
N ASN A 434 -16.00 -19.52 0.35
CA ASN A 434 -15.41 -18.75 1.45
C ASN A 434 -16.21 -17.50 1.82
N ASN A 435 -17.21 -17.13 1.02
CA ASN A 435 -17.99 -15.93 1.30
C ASN A 435 -18.92 -16.17 2.50
N ALA A 436 -19.08 -15.12 3.30
CA ALA A 436 -20.05 -15.06 4.39
C ALA A 436 -20.94 -13.84 4.21
N THR A 437 -22.18 -13.91 4.68
CA THR A 437 -23.17 -12.86 4.48
C THR A 437 -23.71 -12.35 5.80
N THR A 438 -23.93 -11.04 5.87
CA THR A 438 -24.62 -10.38 6.99
C THR A 438 -25.63 -9.40 6.44
N VAL A 439 -26.86 -9.42 6.96
CA VAL A 439 -27.90 -8.45 6.66
C VAL A 439 -27.85 -7.34 7.70
N VAL A 440 -27.75 -6.09 7.28
CA VAL A 440 -27.63 -4.92 8.14
C VAL A 440 -28.82 -3.99 7.92
N THR A 441 -29.47 -3.59 9.02
CA THR A 441 -30.48 -2.54 9.04
C THR A 441 -30.01 -1.43 9.99
N VAL A 442 -30.17 -0.17 9.58
CA VAL A 442 -29.82 0.98 10.41
C VAL A 442 -31.06 1.87 10.56
N THR A 443 -31.45 2.14 11.80
CA THR A 443 -32.60 3.00 12.16
C THR A 443 -32.14 4.30 12.81
#